data_AF-A0A924DFQ9-F1
#
_entry.id   AF-A0A924DFQ9-F1
#
_cell.length_a   1.000
_cell.length_b   1.000
_cell.length_c   1.000
_cell.angle_alpha   90.00
_cell.angle_beta   90.00
_cell.angle_gamma   90.00
#
_symmetry.space_group_name_H-M   'P 1'
#
loop_
_entity.id
_entity.type
_entity.pdbx_description
1 polymer ?
#
loop_
_entity_poly.entity_id
_entity_poly.type
_entity_poly.pdbx_seq_one_letter_code
_entity_poly.pdbx_strand_id
1 'polypeptide(L)'
;MSRISELNYQERTLLIACGAAAGISAVFNAPIAGVIFAVEVLLAETVMSYFKPLIISSVVGALCSKIILAEASLFNFVLKQNFDYKNVPFYILLGIFAGFTSLYYARIFKGTERKVHS
;
A
#
# COMPACT_ATOMS: atom_id res chain seq x y z
N MET A 1 -0.44 6.64 -31.16
CA MET A 1 -0.52 6.78 -29.69
C MET A 1 0.85 6.74 -28.99
N SER A 2 1.97 6.91 -29.71
CA SER A 2 3.34 6.93 -29.19
C SER A 2 3.83 8.33 -28.75
N ARG A 3 2.92 9.30 -28.61
CA ARG A 3 3.24 10.74 -28.66
C ARG A 3 2.46 11.59 -27.65
N ILE A 4 2.07 11.03 -26.52
CA ILE A 4 1.29 11.79 -25.52
C ILE A 4 2.16 12.30 -24.37
N SER A 5 3.42 11.88 -24.26
CA SER A 5 4.25 12.35 -23.15
C SER A 5 5.75 12.13 -23.41
N GLU A 6 6.52 13.19 -23.65
CA GLU A 6 7.99 13.22 -23.56
C GLU A 6 8.44 13.09 -22.09
N LEU A 7 7.84 12.17 -21.34
CA LEU A 7 8.08 12.01 -19.92
C LEU A 7 9.36 11.21 -19.71
N ASN A 8 10.22 11.76 -18.87
CA ASN A 8 11.41 11.10 -18.39
C ASN A 8 11.02 9.83 -17.62
N TYR A 9 11.96 8.88 -17.49
CA TYR A 9 11.74 7.62 -16.79
C TYR A 9 11.16 7.83 -15.38
N GLN A 10 11.66 8.85 -14.66
CA GLN A 10 11.17 9.20 -13.33
C GLN A 10 9.71 9.66 -13.30
N GLU A 11 9.27 10.41 -14.31
CA GLU A 11 7.88 10.91 -14.37
C GLU A 11 6.89 9.80 -14.73
N ARG A 12 7.32 8.83 -15.55
CA ARG A 12 6.51 7.63 -15.84
C ARG A 12 6.33 6.78 -14.59
N THR A 13 7.41 6.53 -13.86
CA THR A 13 7.36 5.79 -12.59
C THR A 13 6.48 6.52 -11.57
N LEU A 14 6.55 7.85 -11.52
CA LEU A 14 5.66 8.64 -10.67
C LEU A 14 4.19 8.46 -11.03
N LEU A 15 3.82 8.53 -12.31
CA LEU A 15 2.42 8.35 -12.72
C LEU A 15 1.89 6.96 -12.37
N ILE A 16 2.71 5.92 -12.56
CA ILE A 16 2.38 4.54 -12.14
C ILE A 16 2.14 4.50 -10.62
N ALA A 17 3.00 5.14 -9.84
CA ALA A 17 2.86 5.18 -8.40
C ALA A 17 1.67 5.99 -7.91
N CYS A 18 1.33 7.10 -8.55
CA CYS A 18 0.11 7.86 -8.26
C CYS A 18 -1.14 7.00 -8.47
N GLY A 19 -1.18 6.23 -9.56
CA GLY A 19 -2.27 5.28 -9.84
C GLY A 19 -2.35 4.15 -8.82
N ALA A 20 -1.21 3.53 -8.49
CA ALA A 20 -1.14 2.48 -7.47
C ALA A 20 -1.56 3.00 -6.08
N ALA A 21 -1.07 4.17 -5.66
CA ALA A 21 -1.45 4.81 -4.41
C ALA A 21 -2.95 5.11 -4.37
N ALA A 22 -3.52 5.69 -5.44
CA ALA A 22 -4.95 5.95 -5.54
C ALA A 22 -5.80 4.68 -5.43
N GLY A 23 -5.41 3.61 -6.12
CA GLY A 23 -6.11 2.32 -6.06
C GLY A 23 -6.09 1.69 -4.68
N ILE A 24 -4.92 1.65 -4.04
CA ILE A 24 -4.78 1.09 -2.68
C ILE A 24 -5.58 1.93 -1.68
N SER A 25 -5.49 3.25 -1.76
CA SER A 25 -6.25 4.15 -0.89
C SER A 25 -7.76 4.06 -1.13
N ALA A 26 -8.21 3.82 -2.37
CA ALA A 26 -9.61 3.57 -2.69
C ALA A 26 -10.12 2.26 -2.05
N VAL A 27 -9.33 1.19 -2.09
CA VAL A 27 -9.72 -0.13 -1.56
C VAL A 27 -9.73 -0.14 -0.03
N PHE A 28 -8.69 0.41 0.60
CA PHE A 28 -8.52 0.34 2.06
C PHE A 28 -9.04 1.57 2.80
N ASN A 29 -9.53 2.59 2.09
CA ASN A 29 -9.92 3.88 2.66
C ASN A 29 -8.80 4.48 3.56
N ALA A 30 -7.54 4.23 3.19
CA ALA A 30 -6.35 4.61 3.95
C ALA A 30 -5.36 5.36 3.04
N PRO A 31 -5.50 6.70 2.91
CA PRO A 31 -4.64 7.51 2.06
C PRO A 31 -3.16 7.40 2.43
N ILE A 32 -2.85 7.57 3.71
CA ILE A 32 -1.46 7.58 4.21
C ILE A 32 -0.77 6.23 3.95
N ALA A 33 -1.47 5.11 4.17
CA ALA A 33 -0.93 3.78 3.90
C ALA A 33 -0.65 3.55 2.42
N GLY A 34 -1.55 4.00 1.53
CA GLY A 34 -1.35 3.90 0.08
C GLY A 34 -0.17 4.72 -0.43
N VAL A 35 0.05 5.91 0.15
CA VAL A 35 1.22 6.77 -0.14
C VAL A 35 2.52 6.08 0.27
N ILE A 36 2.60 5.57 1.50
CA ILE A 36 3.80 4.91 2.03
C ILE A 36 4.11 3.67 1.19
N PHE A 37 3.11 2.85 0.86
CA PHE A 37 3.28 1.69 0.00
C PHE A 37 3.86 2.06 -1.36
N ALA A 38 3.31 3.09 -2.02
CA ALA A 38 3.78 3.50 -3.34
C ALA A 38 5.22 4.05 -3.28
N VAL A 39 5.57 4.76 -2.20
CA VAL A 39 6.94 5.24 -1.97
C VAL A 39 7.91 4.10 -1.75
N GLU A 40 7.59 3.18 -0.84
CA GLU A 40 8.49 2.11 -0.42
C GLU A 40 8.70 1.05 -1.52
N VAL A 41 7.64 0.71 -2.27
CA VAL A 41 7.67 -0.36 -3.27
C VAL A 41 8.02 0.16 -4.66
N LEU A 42 7.57 1.35 -5.05
CA LEU A 42 7.72 1.85 -6.43
C LEU A 42 8.75 2.96 -6.59
N LEU A 43 8.94 3.82 -5.57
CA LEU A 43 9.72 5.06 -5.65
C LEU A 43 10.92 5.12 -4.70
N ALA A 44 11.41 3.98 -4.20
CA ALA A 44 12.37 3.85 -3.10
C ALA A 44 13.57 4.84 -3.12
N GLU A 45 13.97 5.33 -4.30
CA GLU A 45 15.11 6.23 -4.49
C GLU A 45 14.75 7.67 -4.94
N THR A 46 13.51 7.98 -5.34
CA THR A 46 13.15 9.22 -6.08
C THR A 46 12.12 10.13 -5.40
N VAL A 47 12.11 10.16 -4.06
CA VAL A 47 10.95 10.65 -3.28
C VAL A 47 10.81 12.17 -3.17
N MET A 48 11.91 12.93 -3.21
CA MET A 48 11.91 14.28 -2.60
C MET A 48 11.17 15.36 -3.41
N SER A 49 11.08 15.23 -4.74
CA SER A 49 10.41 16.24 -5.59
C SER A 49 8.93 15.92 -5.87
N TYR A 50 8.53 14.66 -5.72
CA TYR A 50 7.28 14.13 -6.28
C TYR A 50 6.24 13.65 -5.25
N PHE A 51 6.50 13.87 -3.96
CA PHE A 51 5.61 13.47 -2.88
C PHE A 51 4.24 14.17 -2.91
N LYS A 52 4.21 15.46 -3.30
CA LYS A 52 3.00 16.28 -3.37
C LYS A 52 1.90 15.69 -4.28
N PRO A 53 2.15 15.43 -5.57
CA PRO A 53 1.14 14.86 -6.46
C PRO A 53 0.71 13.45 -6.04
N LEU A 54 1.59 12.68 -5.41
CA LEU A 54 1.31 11.32 -4.95
C LEU A 54 0.29 11.30 -3.79
N ILE A 55 0.41 12.22 -2.83
CA ILE A 55 -0.61 12.39 -1.78
C ILE A 55 -1.95 12.81 -2.38
N ILE A 56 -1.96 13.78 -3.30
CA ILE A 56 -3.20 14.27 -3.92
C ILE A 56 -3.93 13.12 -4.62
N SER A 57 -3.23 12.33 -5.43
CA SER A 57 -3.79 11.17 -6.12
C SER A 57 -4.40 10.14 -5.14
N SER A 58 -3.69 9.85 -4.06
CA SER A 58 -4.13 8.91 -3.02
C SER A 58 -5.41 9.38 -2.31
N VAL A 59 -5.48 10.66 -1.94
CA VAL A 59 -6.68 11.26 -1.32
C VAL A 59 -7.86 11.25 -2.29
N VAL A 60 -7.64 11.61 -3.55
CA VAL A 60 -8.69 11.56 -4.59
C VAL A 60 -9.21 10.15 -4.76
N GLY A 61 -8.35 9.13 -4.79
CA GLY A 61 -8.75 7.72 -4.86
C GLY A 61 -9.64 7.30 -3.68
N ALA A 62 -9.25 7.65 -2.45
CA ALA A 62 -10.06 7.39 -1.26
C ALA A 62 -11.41 8.13 -1.29
N LEU A 63 -11.42 9.40 -1.70
CA LEU A 63 -12.64 10.19 -1.83
C LEU A 63 -13.59 9.63 -2.89
N CYS A 64 -13.07 9.27 -4.07
CA CYS A 64 -13.85 8.62 -5.13
C CYS A 64 -14.49 7.32 -4.62
N SER A 65 -13.73 6.49 -3.91
CA SER A 65 -14.27 5.28 -3.29
C SER A 65 -15.40 5.60 -2.32
N LYS A 66 -15.25 6.59 -1.43
CA LYS A 66 -16.31 6.99 -0.49
C LYS A 66 -17.57 7.50 -1.18
N ILE A 67 -17.44 8.28 -2.26
CA ILE A 67 -18.57 8.84 -3.00
C ILE A 67 -19.33 7.71 -3.73
N ILE A 68 -18.61 6.77 -4.34
CA ILE A 68 -19.20 5.66 -5.10
C ILE A 68 -19.83 4.62 -4.16
N LEU A 69 -19.19 4.35 -3.03
CA LEU A 69 -19.55 3.26 -2.11
C LEU A 69 -20.50 3.69 -0.97
N ALA A 70 -20.89 4.97 -0.92
CA ALA A 70 -21.92 5.54 -0.03
C ALA A 70 -21.87 5.02 1.43
N GLU A 71 -20.78 5.36 2.15
CA GLU A 71 -20.60 5.17 3.62
C GLU A 71 -20.25 3.76 4.15
N ALA A 72 -19.64 2.86 3.36
CA ALA A 72 -19.02 1.68 3.94
C ALA A 72 -17.66 2.01 4.63
N SER A 73 -17.69 2.66 5.80
CA SER A 73 -16.52 2.65 6.71
C SER A 73 -16.34 1.22 7.22
N LEU A 74 -15.55 0.42 6.51
CA LEU A 74 -15.28 -1.00 6.83
C LEU A 74 -14.59 -1.19 8.19
N PHE A 75 -13.97 -0.15 8.75
CA PHE A 75 -13.16 -0.23 9.97
C PHE A 75 -13.33 1.01 10.87
N ASN A 76 -14.34 1.00 11.74
CA ASN A 76 -14.41 1.93 12.87
C ASN A 76 -13.77 1.27 14.11
N PHE A 77 -12.46 1.40 14.27
CA PHE A 77 -11.78 0.95 15.48
C PHE A 77 -11.92 2.01 16.58
N VAL A 78 -12.86 1.80 17.51
CA VAL A 78 -12.92 2.56 18.76
C VAL A 78 -11.85 2.00 19.69
N LEU A 79 -10.78 2.78 19.92
CA LEU A 79 -9.72 2.46 20.89
C LEU A 79 -10.34 2.31 22.28
N LYS A 80 -10.55 1.07 22.71
CA LYS A 80 -11.25 0.74 23.98
C LYS A 80 -10.31 0.44 25.15
N GLN A 81 -8.99 0.37 24.94
CA GLN A 81 -8.02 0.01 25.98
C GLN A 81 -6.81 0.94 26.01
N ASN A 82 -6.33 1.25 27.21
CA ASN A 82 -5.08 1.97 27.42
C ASN A 82 -3.89 1.07 27.04
N PHE A 83 -2.88 1.67 26.40
CA PHE A 83 -1.65 0.97 26.02
C PHE A 83 -0.85 0.61 27.29
N ASP A 84 -0.66 -0.69 27.54
CA ASP A 84 0.20 -1.20 28.62
C ASP A 84 1.56 -1.64 28.04
N TYR A 85 2.64 -1.01 28.51
CA TYR A 85 4.01 -1.27 28.06
C TYR A 85 4.48 -2.70 28.38
N LYS A 86 3.85 -3.41 29.33
CA LYS A 86 4.19 -4.80 29.66
C LYS A 86 3.86 -5.79 28.55
N ASN A 87 2.99 -5.41 27.60
CA ASN A 87 2.59 -6.26 26.48
C ASN A 87 3.54 -6.17 25.27
N VAL A 88 4.55 -5.29 25.32
CA VAL A 88 5.54 -5.11 24.24
C VAL A 88 6.23 -6.42 23.81
N PRO A 89 6.68 -7.31 24.71
CA PRO A 89 7.27 -8.59 24.33
C PRO A 89 6.32 -9.50 23.53
N PHE A 90 5.02 -9.46 23.83
CA PHE A 90 4.01 -10.24 23.09
C PHE A 90 3.83 -9.74 21.66
N TYR A 91 3.90 -8.42 21.43
CA TYR A 91 3.86 -7.86 20.08
C TYR A 91 5.10 -8.26 19.26
N ILE A 92 6.27 -8.37 19.88
CA ILE A 92 7.49 -8.86 19.22
C ILE A 92 7.32 -10.32 18.78
N LEU A 93 6.84 -11.20 19.67
CA LEU A 93 6.58 -12.60 19.35
C LEU A 93 5.55 -12.73 18.21
N LEU A 94 4.50 -11.91 18.23
CA LEU A 94 3.49 -11.88 17.18
C LEU A 94 4.08 -11.43 15.84
N GLY A 95 4.98 -10.45 15.85
CA GLY A 95 5.73 -10.00 14.66
C GLY A 95 6.63 -11.11 14.08
N ILE A 96 7.33 -11.85 14.93
CA ILE A 96 8.17 -13.00 14.50
C ILE A 96 7.28 -14.07 13.84
N PHE A 97 6.17 -14.42 14.48
CA PHE A 97 5.25 -15.41 13.96
C PHE A 97 4.63 -14.98 12.62
N ALA A 98 4.19 -13.72 12.51
CA ALA A 98 3.69 -13.14 11.26
C ALA A 98 4.75 -13.11 10.15
N GLY A 99 6.02 -12.88 10.50
CA GLY A 99 7.14 -12.97 9.57
C GLY A 99 7.33 -14.38 9.03
N PHE A 100 7.30 -15.39 9.91
CA PHE A 100 7.41 -16.80 9.51
C PHE A 100 6.24 -17.24 8.61
N THR A 101 5.00 -16.85 8.94
CA THR A 101 3.83 -17.20 8.11
C THR A 101 3.91 -16.54 6.74
N SER A 102 4.36 -15.29 6.65
CA SER A 102 4.60 -14.59 5.38
C SER A 102 5.65 -15.32 4.51
N LEU A 103 6.78 -15.74 5.10
CA LEU A 103 7.81 -16.49 4.38
C LEU A 103 7.33 -17.86 3.91
N TYR A 104 6.56 -18.57 4.74
CA TYR A 104 5.97 -19.86 4.38
C TYR A 104 5.02 -19.73 3.19
N TYR A 105 4.11 -18.76 3.24
CA TYR A 105 3.19 -18.47 2.13
C TYR A 105 3.94 -18.12 0.84
N ALA A 106 4.93 -17.22 0.91
CA ALA A 106 5.72 -16.82 -0.25
C ALA A 106 6.47 -18.00 -0.90
N ARG A 107 6.97 -18.95 -0.09
CA ARG A 107 7.65 -20.16 -0.59
C ARG A 107 6.70 -21.13 -1.27
N ILE A 108 5.54 -21.39 -0.67
CA ILE A 108 4.55 -22.27 -1.27
C ILE A 108 4.02 -21.70 -2.57
N PHE A 109 3.69 -20.41 -2.60
CA PHE A 109 3.21 -19.75 -3.81
C PHE A 109 4.21 -19.91 -4.97
N LYS A 110 5.49 -19.61 -4.74
CA LYS A 110 6.57 -19.82 -5.74
C LYS A 110 6.79 -21.28 -6.11
N GLY A 111 6.54 -22.21 -5.19
CA GLY A 111 6.63 -23.64 -5.43
C GLY A 111 5.51 -24.15 -6.33
N THR A 112 4.28 -23.69 -6.10
CA THR A 112 3.11 -23.99 -6.94
C THR A 112 3.27 -23.40 -8.33
N GLU A 113 3.72 -22.15 -8.43
CA GLU A 113 3.99 -21.50 -9.73
C GLU A 113 4.99 -22.30 -10.58
N ARG A 114 6.07 -22.79 -9.96
CA ARG A 114 7.05 -23.66 -10.63
C ARG A 114 6.50 -25.01 -11.07
N LYS A 115 5.57 -25.60 -10.32
CA LYS A 115 4.93 -26.88 -10.68
C LYS A 115 3.87 -26.74 -11.77
N VAL A 116 3.24 -25.56 -11.88
CA VAL A 116 2.23 -25.28 -12.90
C VAL A 116 2.87 -24.92 -14.24
N HIS A 117 4.09 -24.37 -14.23
CA HIS A 117 4.87 -24.06 -15.44
C HIS A 117 5.85 -25.17 -15.88
N SER A 118 5.77 -26.36 -15.28
CA SER A 118 6.52 -27.57 -15.68
C SER A 118 5.57 -28.67 -16.13
#